data_AF-A0A6H9SK29-F1
#
_entry.id   AF-A0A6H9SK29-F1
#
_cell.length_a   1.000
_cell.length_b   1.000
_cell.length_c   1.000
_cell.angle_alpha   90.00
_cell.angle_beta   90.00
_cell.angle_gamma   90.00
#
_symmetry.space_group_name_H-M   'P 1'
#
loop_
_entity.id
_entity.type
_entity.pdbx_description
1 polymer ?
#
loop_
_entity_poly.entity_id
_entity_poly.type
_entity_poly.pdbx_seq_one_letter_code
_entity_poly.pdbx_strand_id
1 'polypeptide(L)' 'MKKKNVQPVPAVQCENELRDRSTWLDSHESGYSKHLKKRHVQMMALGGAIGTGLFLGAGARLQIAGPALAVVYLVCGVFA' A
#
# COMPACT_ATOMS: atom_id res chain seq x y z
N MET A 1 29.17 -10.52 -5.30
CA MET A 1 28.51 -10.55 -6.62
C MET A 1 27.94 -11.96 -6.90
N LYS A 2 26.72 -12.29 -6.45
CA LYS A 2 26.03 -13.52 -6.88
C LYS A 2 24.94 -13.13 -7.87
N LYS A 3 25.21 -13.40 -9.15
CA LYS A 3 24.24 -13.24 -10.24
C LYS A 3 23.05 -14.18 -9.97
N LYS A 4 21.88 -13.62 -9.68
CA LYS A 4 20.62 -14.36 -9.80
C LYS A 4 20.24 -14.32 -11.28
N ASN A 5 20.57 -15.39 -11.98
CA ASN A 5 20.16 -15.65 -13.36
C ASN A 5 18.66 -16.00 -13.34
N VAL A 6 17.82 -15.02 -13.72
CA VAL A 6 16.36 -15.11 -13.72
C VAL A 6 15.94 -15.84 -14.99
N GLN A 7 15.74 -17.15 -14.86
CA GLN A 7 15.10 -17.98 -15.88
C GLN A 7 13.62 -17.55 -16.01
N PRO A 8 13.04 -17.48 -17.23
CA PRO A 8 11.63 -17.13 -17.39
C PRO A 8 10.74 -18.22 -16.79
N VAL A 9 9.98 -17.86 -15.75
CA VAL A 9 9.00 -18.74 -15.11
C VAL A 9 7.74 -18.85 -15.97
N PRO A 10 7.31 -20.06 -16.37
CA PRO A 10 6.04 -20.26 -17.07
C PRO A 10 4.87 -19.95 -16.12
N ALA A 11 3.74 -19.46 -16.64
CA ALA A 11 2.62 -18.97 -15.83
C ALA A 11 2.07 -19.96 -14.78
N VAL A 12 2.25 -21.27 -14.98
CA VAL A 12 1.89 -22.35 -14.03
C VAL A 12 2.81 -22.39 -12.80
N GLN A 13 4.05 -21.90 -12.91
CA GLN A 13 5.03 -21.90 -11.81
C GLN A 13 4.73 -20.81 -10.77
N CYS A 14 4.16 -19.67 -11.18
CA CYS A 14 3.71 -18.65 -10.24
C CYS A 14 2.60 -19.18 -9.31
N GLU A 15 1.71 -20.06 -9.77
CA GLU A 15 0.65 -20.60 -8.90
C GLU A 15 1.22 -21.53 -7.81
N ASN A 16 2.14 -22.43 -8.17
CA ASN A 16 2.76 -23.36 -7.23
C ASN A 16 3.68 -22.68 -6.20
N GLU A 17 4.44 -21.66 -6.61
CA GLU A 17 5.25 -20.82 -5.69
C GLU A 17 4.39 -20.01 -4.71
N LEU A 18 3.24 -19.52 -5.16
CA LEU A 18 2.31 -18.75 -4.32
C LEU A 18 1.63 -19.67 -3.30
N ARG A 19 1.31 -20.91 -3.70
CA ARG A 19 0.82 -21.97 -2.80
C ARG A 19 1.87 -22.38 -1.77
N ASP A 20 3.13 -22.57 -2.17
CA ASP A 20 4.21 -22.91 -1.24
C ASP A 20 4.38 -21.79 -0.20
N ARG A 21 4.44 -20.52 -0.61
CA ARG A 21 4.50 -19.39 0.34
C ARG A 21 3.34 -19.36 1.34
N SER A 22 2.13 -19.77 0.97
CA SER A 22 0.99 -19.77 1.89
C SER A 22 1.18 -20.71 3.10
N THR A 23 1.82 -21.87 2.90
CA THR A 23 2.02 -22.88 3.96
C THR A 23 3.04 -22.44 5.02
N TRP A 24 4.05 -21.65 4.63
CA TRP A 24 5.00 -21.02 5.55
C TRP A 24 4.36 -19.90 6.39
N LEU A 25 3.36 -19.19 5.85
CA LEU A 25 2.61 -18.17 6.60
C LEU A 25 1.69 -18.80 7.66
N ASP A 26 1.03 -19.92 7.34
CA ASP A 26 0.12 -20.62 8.28
C ASP A 26 0.83 -21.11 9.55
N SER A 27 2.13 -21.41 9.47
CA SER A 27 2.93 -21.89 10.62
C SER A 27 3.19 -20.79 11.67
N HIS A 28 3.11 -19.50 11.31
CA HIS A 28 3.37 -18.36 12.20
C HIS A 28 2.09 -17.73 12.80
N GLU A 29 0.91 -18.13 12.31
CA GLU A 29 -0.39 -17.52 12.70
C GLU A 29 -1.06 -18.23 13.89
N SER A 30 -0.49 -19.35 14.38
CA SER A 30 -1.08 -20.23 15.40
C SER A 30 -1.17 -19.66 16.82
N GLY A 31 -0.66 -18.44 17.06
CA GLY A 31 -0.72 -17.75 18.36
C GLY A 31 -1.20 -16.29 18.31
N TYR A 32 -1.44 -15.74 17.11
CA TYR A 32 -1.85 -14.34 16.98
C TYR A 32 -3.37 -14.22 17.01
N SER A 33 -3.91 -13.78 18.14
CA SER A 33 -5.30 -13.32 18.21
C SER A 33 -5.48 -12.13 17.26
N LYS A 34 -6.14 -12.31 16.11
CA LYS A 34 -6.50 -11.25 15.15
C LYS A 34 -7.49 -10.27 15.80
N HIS A 35 -6.99 -9.43 16.71
CA HIS A 35 -7.75 -8.36 17.37
C HIS A 35 -8.01 -7.18 16.42
N LEU A 36 -7.31 -7.12 15.28
CA LEU A 36 -7.55 -6.14 14.23
C LEU A 36 -8.78 -6.55 13.40
N LYS A 37 -9.95 -6.07 13.84
CA LYS A 37 -11.18 -6.07 13.02
C LYS A 37 -10.88 -5.54 11.61
N LYS A 38 -11.61 -6.04 10.61
CA LYS A 38 -11.51 -5.63 9.20
C LYS A 38 -11.47 -4.09 9.01
N ARG A 39 -12.15 -3.34 9.89
CA ARG A 39 -12.12 -1.87 9.95
C ARG A 39 -10.72 -1.28 10.21
N HIS A 40 -9.94 -1.83 11.14
CA HIS A 40 -8.57 -1.34 11.42
C HIS A 40 -7.63 -1.59 10.23
N VAL A 41 -7.73 -2.77 9.62
CA VAL A 41 -6.94 -3.13 8.45
C VAL A 41 -7.29 -2.23 7.25
N GLN A 42 -8.58 -1.91 7.05
CA GLN A 42 -9.01 -0.95 6.04
C GLN A 42 -8.49 0.46 6.30
N MET A 43 -8.52 0.95 7.55
CA MET A 43 -7.95 2.24 7.90
C MET A 43 -6.43 2.28 7.67
N MET A 44 -5.71 1.17 7.90
CA MET A 44 -4.29 1.08 7.56
C MET A 44 -4.03 1.10 6.05
N ALA A 45 -4.85 0.38 5.27
CA ALA A 45 -4.75 0.39 3.81
C ALA A 45 -5.04 1.79 3.24
N LEU A 46 -6.09 2.47 3.73
CA LEU A 46 -6.43 3.83 3.35
C LEU A 46 -5.34 4.82 3.77
N GLY A 47 -4.81 4.69 4.98
CA GLY A 47 -3.72 5.53 5.48
C GLY A 47 -2.45 5.43 4.63
N GLY A 48 -2.08 4.21 4.19
CA GLY A 48 -0.92 4.02 3.32
C GLY A 48 -1.11 4.58 1.91
N ALA A 49 -2.29 4.34 1.31
CA ALA A 49 -2.63 4.82 -0.02
C ALA A 49 -2.78 6.36 -0.06
N ILE A 50 -3.45 6.96 0.93
CA ILE A 50 -3.60 8.41 1.07
C ILE A 50 -2.24 9.05 1.41
N GLY A 51 -1.48 8.46 2.34
CA GLY A 51 -0.21 9.01 2.80
C GLY A 51 0.82 9.16 1.67
N THR A 52 1.13 8.06 0.98
CA THR A 52 2.11 8.10 -0.12
C THR A 52 1.53 8.74 -1.38
N GLY A 53 0.26 8.48 -1.70
CA GLY A 53 -0.41 8.98 -2.91
C GLY A 53 -0.64 10.49 -2.91
N LEU A 54 -1.23 11.05 -1.84
CA LEU A 54 -1.44 12.49 -1.75
C LEU A 54 -0.13 13.24 -1.58
N PHE A 55 0.83 12.72 -0.82
CA PHE A 55 2.09 13.43 -0.64
C PHE A 55 2.91 13.49 -1.92
N LEU A 56 3.06 12.37 -2.64
CA LEU A 56 3.82 12.32 -3.89
C LEU A 56 3.09 13.05 -5.03
N GLY A 57 1.76 12.99 -5.08
CA GLY A 57 0.94 13.65 -6.10
C GLY A 57 0.69 15.14 -5.82
N ALA A 58 0.16 15.46 -4.64
CA ALA A 58 -0.21 16.83 -4.26
C ALA A 58 0.99 17.66 -3.82
N GLY A 59 2.05 17.06 -3.24
CA GLY A 59 3.26 17.79 -2.84
C GLY A 59 3.94 18.49 -4.01
N ALA A 60 3.98 17.85 -5.18
CA ALA A 60 4.51 18.46 -6.40
C ALA A 60 3.70 19.69 -6.86
N ARG A 61 2.38 19.69 -6.62
CA ARG A 61 1.48 20.81 -6.94
C ARG A 61 1.56 21.91 -5.88
N LEU A 62 1.71 21.53 -4.62
CA LEU A 62 1.86 22.45 -3.49
C LEU A 62 3.15 23.27 -3.59
N GLN A 63 4.24 22.67 -4.09
CA GLN A 63 5.51 23.37 -4.28
C GLN A 63 5.42 24.47 -5.36
N ILE A 64 4.65 24.21 -6.43
CA ILE A 64 4.45 25.16 -7.53
C ILE A 64 3.44 26.25 -7.17
N ALA A 65 2.32 25.88 -6.53
CA ALA A 65 1.24 26.80 -6.21
C ALA A 65 1.43 27.55 -4.87
N GLY A 66 2.38 27.10 -4.05
CA GLY A 66 2.61 27.64 -2.70
C GLY A 66 1.54 27.23 -1.68
N PRO A 67 1.71 27.64 -0.42
CA PRO A 67 0.84 27.24 0.70
C PRO A 67 -0.62 27.70 0.55
N ALA A 68 -0.90 28.67 -0.33
CA ALA A 68 -2.25 29.13 -0.64
C ALA A 68 -3.15 28.02 -1.23
N LEU A 69 -2.57 27.03 -1.93
CA LEU A 69 -3.32 25.93 -2.51
C LEU A 69 -4.02 25.08 -1.44
N ALA A 70 -3.40 24.91 -0.26
CA ALA A 70 -4.03 24.20 0.86
C ALA A 70 -5.28 24.92 1.38
N VAL A 71 -5.23 26.26 1.47
CA VAL A 71 -6.37 27.08 1.92
C VAL A 71 -7.51 27.03 0.91
N VAL A 72 -7.19 27.19 -0.38
CA VAL A 72 -8.19 27.13 -1.46
C VAL A 72 -8.84 25.74 -1.54
N TYR A 73 -8.07 24.66 -1.35
CA TYR A 73 -8.61 23.30 -1.35
C TYR A 73 -9.54 23.05 -0.15
N LEU A 74 -9.21 23.58 1.04
CA LEU A 74 -10.12 23.54 2.19
C LEU A 74 -11.43 24.29 1.94
N VAL A 75 -11.35 25.51 1.40
CA VAL A 75 -12.54 26.32 1.10
C VAL A 75 -13.38 25.65 0.02
N CYS A 76 -12.77 25.28 -1.11
CA CYS A 76 -13.44 24.58 -2.21
C CYS A 76 -14.12 23.30 -1.73
N GLY A 77 -13.46 22.48 -0.92
CA GLY A 77 -14.04 21.26 -0.36
C GLY A 77 -15.14 21.47 0.68
N VAL A 78 -15.23 22.65 1.31
CA VAL A 78 -16.33 23.00 2.24
C VAL A 78 -17.54 23.55 1.50
N PHE A 79 -17.35 24.17 0.34
CA PHE A 79 -18.42 24.75 -0.48
C PHE A 79 -18.94 23.80 -1.59
N ALA A 80 -18.16 22.79 -1.98
CA ALA A 80 -18.54 21.76 -2.95
C ALA A 80 -19.34 20.63 -2.30
#